data_AF-A0A7W9CVD6-F1
#
_entry.id   AF-A0A7W9CVD6-F1
#
_cell.length_a   1.000
_cell.length_b   1.000
_cell.length_c   1.000
_cell.angle_alpha   90.00
_cell.angle_beta   90.00
_cell.angle_gamma   90.00
#
_symmetry.space_group_name_H-M   'P 1'
#
loop_
_entity.id
_entity.type
_entity.pdbx_description
1 polymer ?
#
loop_
_entity_poly.entity_id
_entity_poly.type
_entity_poly.pdbx_seq_one_letter_code
_entity_poly.pdbx_strand_id
1 'polypeptide(L)'
;MGDLRIRGTDEEGARRLARLVVERAPGLACGACGGREFAILEQPDAGLRTWLRREGQPFAAIDTKISQPLVTLVCITCGHLEQFAEATLEGADASLYGEVIAHE
;
A
#
# COMPACT_ATOMS: atom_id res chain seq x y z
N MET A 1 -14.96 17.43 8.12
CA MET A 1 -13.81 16.53 7.88
C MET A 1 -13.53 16.53 6.39
N GLY A 2 -12.29 16.82 5.96
CA GLY A 2 -11.96 16.85 4.53
C GLY A 2 -11.78 15.45 3.95
N ASP A 3 -12.27 15.25 2.73
CA ASP A 3 -12.13 13.98 2.00
C ASP A 3 -10.66 13.68 1.68
N LEU A 4 -10.27 12.40 1.77
CA LEU A 4 -8.97 11.93 1.33
C LEU A 4 -8.84 12.14 -0.18
N ARG A 5 -7.72 12.72 -0.63
CA ARG A 5 -7.44 12.91 -2.07
C ARG A 5 -6.15 12.22 -2.45
N ILE A 6 -6.21 11.40 -3.49
CA ILE A 6 -5.04 10.76 -4.09
C ILE A 6 -4.91 11.26 -5.53
N ARG A 7 -3.72 11.72 -5.91
CA ARG A 7 -3.38 12.19 -7.26
C ARG A 7 -2.40 11.24 -7.93
N GLY A 8 -2.53 11.06 -9.23
CA GLY A 8 -1.64 10.24 -10.04
C GLY A 8 -1.78 10.60 -11.51
N THR A 9 -0.87 10.09 -12.35
CA THR A 9 -0.94 10.26 -13.82
C THR A 9 -2.09 9.48 -14.44
N ASP A 10 -2.43 8.32 -13.84
CA ASP A 10 -3.67 7.61 -14.11
C ASP A 10 -4.75 8.08 -13.11
N GLU A 11 -5.66 8.92 -13.59
CA GLU A 11 -6.73 9.46 -12.74
C GLU A 11 -7.74 8.40 -12.29
N GLU A 12 -7.99 7.37 -13.11
CA GLU A 12 -8.95 6.32 -12.78
C GLU A 12 -8.36 5.40 -11.71
N GLY A 13 -7.12 4.98 -11.87
CA GLY A 13 -6.34 4.26 -10.87
C GLY A 13 -6.24 5.04 -9.56
N ALA A 14 -5.97 6.34 -9.60
CA ALA A 14 -5.93 7.19 -8.40
C ALA A 14 -7.29 7.28 -7.69
N ARG A 15 -8.39 7.41 -8.43
CA ARG A 15 -9.75 7.40 -7.86
C ARG A 15 -10.12 6.03 -7.27
N ARG A 16 -9.78 4.94 -7.95
CA ARG A 16 -9.95 3.57 -7.44
C ARG A 16 -9.19 3.39 -6.13
N LEU A 17 -7.92 3.78 -6.11
CA LEU A 17 -7.07 3.66 -4.93
C LEU A 17 -7.59 4.51 -3.76
N ALA A 18 -8.04 5.74 -4.02
CA ALA A 18 -8.65 6.57 -2.98
C ALA A 18 -9.85 5.90 -2.32
N ARG A 19 -10.72 5.22 -3.10
CA ARG A 19 -11.86 4.46 -2.57
C ARG A 19 -11.40 3.31 -1.68
N LEU A 20 -10.45 2.49 -2.15
CA LEU A 20 -9.91 1.38 -1.37
C LEU A 20 -9.29 1.85 -0.05
N VAL A 21 -8.50 2.93 -0.11
CA VAL A 21 -7.87 3.51 1.09
C VAL A 21 -8.92 4.06 2.05
N VAL A 22 -9.98 4.73 1.58
CA VAL A 22 -11.07 5.20 2.45
C VAL A 22 -11.82 4.04 3.10
N GLU A 23 -12.05 2.94 2.38
CA GLU A 23 -12.71 1.76 2.93
C GLU A 23 -11.87 1.06 4.01
N ARG A 24 -10.55 0.97 3.81
CA ARG A 24 -9.64 0.25 4.73
C ARG A 24 -9.04 1.12 5.82
N ALA A 25 -8.90 2.41 5.57
CA ALA A 25 -8.29 3.41 6.44
C ALA A 25 -9.03 4.76 6.34
N PRO A 26 -10.31 4.85 6.78
CA PRO A 26 -11.13 6.06 6.64
C PRO A 26 -10.55 7.29 7.37
N GLY A 27 -9.75 7.03 8.41
CA GLY A 27 -9.06 8.04 9.19
C GLY A 27 -7.72 8.50 8.61
N LEU A 28 -7.28 7.96 7.45
CA LEU A 28 -5.93 8.21 6.96
C LEU A 28 -5.64 9.71 6.86
N ALA A 29 -4.59 10.10 7.57
CA ALA A 29 -3.94 11.39 7.52
C ALA A 29 -2.44 11.11 7.62
N CYS A 30 -1.64 11.95 7.00
CA CYS A 30 -0.19 11.83 7.03
C CYS A 30 0.29 11.85 8.47
N GLY A 31 1.04 10.83 8.90
CA GLY A 31 1.54 10.72 10.27
C GLY A 31 2.48 11.87 10.68
N ALA A 32 3.10 12.54 9.71
CA ALA A 32 4.05 13.63 9.97
C ALA A 32 3.38 15.01 10.09
N CYS A 33 2.39 15.34 9.24
CA CYS A 33 1.83 16.68 9.16
C CYS A 33 0.29 16.75 9.24
N GLY A 34 -0.39 15.61 9.36
CA GLY A 34 -1.86 15.52 9.40
C GLY A 34 -2.56 15.82 8.05
N GLY A 35 -1.81 16.03 6.97
CA GLY A 35 -2.36 16.28 5.64
C GLY A 35 -3.14 15.07 5.10
N ARG A 36 -4.20 15.32 4.31
CA ARG A 36 -5.06 14.29 3.71
C ARG A 36 -5.00 14.28 2.17
N GLU A 37 -3.98 14.93 1.62
CA GLU A 37 -3.71 14.96 0.19
C GLU A 37 -2.40 14.20 -0.10
N PHE A 38 -2.51 13.19 -0.96
CA PHE A 38 -1.43 12.29 -1.30
C PHE A 38 -1.28 12.20 -2.82
N ALA A 39 -0.07 11.89 -3.28
CA ALA A 39 0.20 11.46 -4.63
C ALA A 39 0.70 10.02 -4.64
N ILE A 40 0.44 9.29 -5.72
CA ILE A 40 0.99 7.96 -5.94
C ILE A 40 2.44 8.13 -6.37
N LEU A 41 3.37 7.51 -5.63
CA LEU A 41 4.80 7.56 -5.96
C LEU A 41 5.18 6.47 -6.97
N GLU A 42 4.56 5.30 -6.88
CA GLU A 42 4.91 4.14 -7.70
C GLU A 42 3.94 4.01 -8.88
N GLN A 43 4.49 3.97 -10.09
CA GLN A 43 3.75 3.61 -11.31
C GLN A 43 3.90 2.11 -11.53
N PRO A 44 2.88 1.29 -11.22
CA PRO A 44 2.98 -0.16 -11.28
C PRO A 44 3.33 -0.67 -12.69
N ASP A 45 2.88 0.05 -13.72
CA ASP A 45 3.08 -0.29 -15.14
C ASP A 45 4.46 0.10 -15.68
N ALA A 46 5.24 0.89 -14.93
CA ALA A 46 6.60 1.28 -15.28
C ALA A 46 7.67 0.30 -14.73
N GLY A 47 7.25 -0.76 -14.04
CA GLY A 47 8.16 -1.77 -13.46
C GLY A 47 8.87 -1.35 -12.17
N LEU A 48 8.57 -0.17 -11.63
CA LEU A 48 9.10 0.32 -10.35
C LEU A 48 8.08 0.04 -9.24
N ARG A 49 8.25 -1.08 -8.54
CA ARG A 49 7.44 -1.45 -7.38
C ARG A 49 8.29 -1.70 -6.14
N THR A 50 7.85 -1.20 -5.00
CA THR A 50 8.39 -1.60 -3.71
C THR A 50 7.74 -2.91 -3.27
N TRP A 51 8.55 -3.81 -2.71
CA TRP A 51 8.10 -5.10 -2.21
C TRP A 51 8.29 -5.18 -0.70
N LEU A 52 7.29 -5.71 0.00
CA LEU A 52 7.36 -6.04 1.41
C LEU A 52 7.54 -7.55 1.57
N ARG A 53 8.70 -7.96 2.08
CA ARG A 53 8.93 -9.33 2.54
C ARG A 53 8.47 -9.45 4.00
N ARG A 54 7.48 -10.29 4.24
CA ARG A 54 7.09 -10.72 5.59
C ARG A 54 7.73 -12.07 5.87
N GLU A 55 8.55 -12.12 6.91
CA GLU A 55 9.03 -13.38 7.46
C GLU A 55 7.97 -13.90 8.45
N GLY A 56 7.72 -15.22 8.45
CA GLY A 56 6.74 -15.85 9.33
C GLY A 56 7.02 -15.52 10.81
N GLN A 57 5.96 -15.43 11.61
CA GLN A 57 6.15 -15.40 13.07
C GLN A 57 6.61 -16.78 13.54
N PRO A 58 7.59 -16.86 14.45
CA PRO A 58 8.19 -18.13 14.89
C PRO A 58 7.24 -19.10 15.62
N PHE A 59 5.95 -18.74 15.79
CA PHE A 59 4.94 -19.55 16.48
C PHE A 59 3.81 -20.06 15.56
N ALA A 60 3.79 -19.70 14.27
CA ALA A 60 2.86 -20.27 13.30
C ALA A 60 3.54 -21.43 12.58
N ALA A 61 2.89 -22.59 12.46
CA ALA A 61 3.40 -23.82 11.86
C ALA A 61 3.67 -23.74 10.33
N ILE A 62 3.77 -22.54 9.78
CA ILE A 62 4.01 -22.24 8.38
C ILE A 62 5.03 -21.10 8.34
N ASP A 63 6.29 -21.49 8.20
CA ASP A 63 7.43 -20.61 7.91
C ASP A 63 7.32 -20.11 6.45
N THR A 64 6.22 -19.43 6.13
CA THR A 64 5.96 -18.96 4.78
C THR A 64 6.45 -17.53 4.65
N LYS A 65 7.56 -17.33 3.93
CA LYS A 65 8.01 -16.00 3.54
C LYS A 65 7.15 -15.51 2.39
N ILE A 66 6.40 -14.43 2.61
CA ILE A 66 5.52 -13.83 1.61
C ILE A 66 6.12 -12.50 1.17
N SER A 67 6.42 -12.36 -0.13
CA SER A 67 6.82 -11.08 -0.73
C SER A 67 5.63 -10.49 -1.47
N GLN A 68 5.16 -9.30 -1.08
CA GLN A 68 3.97 -8.67 -1.67
C GLN A 68 4.28 -7.25 -2.18
N PRO A 69 3.62 -6.81 -3.25
CA PRO A 69 3.76 -5.44 -3.74
C PRO A 69 3.15 -4.45 -2.74
N LEU A 70 3.77 -3.27 -2.66
CA LEU A 70 3.30 -2.13 -1.88
C LEU A 70 2.71 -1.05 -2.79
N VAL A 71 1.74 -0.32 -2.24
CA VAL A 71 1.36 1.00 -2.72
C VAL A 71 2.07 2.03 -1.85
N THR A 72 2.92 2.85 -2.47
CA THR A 72 3.56 3.98 -1.82
C THR A 72 2.85 5.28 -2.17
N LEU A 73 2.35 5.96 -1.14
CA LEU A 73 1.77 7.29 -1.23
C LEU A 73 2.76 8.32 -0.67
N VAL A 74 2.88 9.46 -1.32
CA VAL A 74 3.63 10.62 -0.82
C VAL A 74 2.66 11.72 -0.41
N CYS A 75 2.78 12.22 0.81
CA CYS A 75 2.02 13.36 1.27
C CYS A 75 2.43 14.61 0.48
N ILE A 76 1.47 15.24 -0.22
CA ILE A 76 1.76 16.41 -1.06
C ILE A 76 2.22 17.60 -0.21
N THR A 77 1.78 17.68 1.04
CA THR A 77 2.10 18.80 1.94
C THR A 77 3.52 18.77 2.46
N CYS A 78 4.06 17.59 2.83
CA CYS A 78 5.34 17.49 3.53
C CYS A 78 6.33 16.48 2.94
N GLY A 79 5.94 15.71 1.92
CA GLY A 79 6.79 14.69 1.30
C GLY A 79 6.94 13.39 2.09
N HIS A 80 6.26 13.23 3.22
CA HIS A 80 6.27 11.97 4.00
C HIS A 80 5.66 10.82 3.19
N LEU A 81 6.24 9.63 3.33
CA LEU A 81 5.79 8.42 2.65
C LEU A 81 4.89 7.58 3.56
N GLU A 82 3.78 7.13 3.01
CA GLU A 82 2.87 6.16 3.63
C GLU A 82 2.82 4.94 2.71
N GLN A 83 3.01 3.74 3.27
CA GLN A 83 3.08 2.51 2.49
C GLN A 83 2.02 1.51 2.94
N PHE A 84 1.34 0.91 1.96
CA PHE A 84 0.30 -0.09 2.19
C PHE A 84 0.61 -1.35 1.42
N ALA A 85 0.41 -2.51 2.04
CA ALA A 85 0.34 -3.76 1.29
C ALA A 85 -0.87 -3.73 0.32
N GLU A 86 -0.65 -4.03 -0.96
CA GLU A 86 -1.74 -4.10 -1.95
C GLU A 86 -2.82 -5.08 -1.51
N ALA A 87 -2.42 -6.26 -1.05
CA ALA A 87 -3.33 -7.28 -0.53
C ALA A 87 -4.27 -6.72 0.56
N THR A 88 -3.74 -5.88 1.45
CA THR A 88 -4.52 -5.28 2.55
C THR A 88 -5.52 -4.26 2.03
N LEU A 89 -5.13 -3.43 1.03
CA LEU A 89 -6.05 -2.47 0.41
C LEU A 89 -7.18 -3.17 -0.33
N GLU A 90 -6.87 -4.24 -1.04
CA GLU A 90 -7.85 -5.01 -1.82
C GLU A 90 -8.66 -5.98 -0.95
N GLY A 91 -8.30 -6.15 0.32
CA GLY A 91 -8.95 -7.11 1.22
C GLY A 91 -8.71 -8.57 0.84
N ALA A 92 -7.61 -8.83 0.12
CA ALA A 92 -7.18 -10.16 -0.25
C ALA A 92 -6.29 -10.77 0.83
N ASP A 93 -6.25 -12.10 0.88
CA ASP A 93 -5.25 -12.81 1.68
C ASP A 93 -3.84 -12.52 1.12
N ALA A 94 -2.86 -12.31 2.00
CA ALA A 94 -1.49 -11.98 1.59
C ALA A 94 -0.85 -13.09 0.74
N SER A 95 -1.24 -14.36 0.93
CA SER A 95 -0.76 -15.49 0.14
C SER A 95 -1.31 -15.51 -1.29
N LEU A 96 -2.38 -14.77 -1.58
CA LEU A 96 -2.96 -14.64 -2.93
C LEU A 96 -2.33 -13.49 -3.74
N TYR A 97 -1.58 -12.60 -3.08
CA TYR A 97 -0.97 -11.40 -3.67
C TYR A 97 0.56 -11.41 -3.64
N GLY A 98 1.14 -12.33 -2.86
CA GLY A 98 2.58 -12.46 -2.76
C GLY A 98 3.12 -13.72 -3.40
N GLU A 99 4.37 -13.65 -3.83
CA GLU A 99 5.13 -14.85 -4.17
C GLU A 99 5.55 -15.53 -2.86
N VAL A 100 5.19 -16.81 -2.71
CA VAL A 100 5.73 -17.66 -1.66
C VAL A 100 7.18 -17.92 -2.02
N ILE A 101 8.11 -17.33 -1.25
CA ILE A 101 9.52 -17.58 -1.42
C ILE A 101 9.85 -18.81 -0.58
N ALA A 102 10.10 -19.94 -1.25
CA ALA A 102 10.55 -21.16 -0.59
C ALA A 102 11.77 -20.88 0.29
N HIS A 103 11.82 -21.52 1.46
CA HIS A 103 13.02 -21.50 2.30
C HIS A 103 14.16 -22.18 1.54
N GLU A 104 15.24 -21.42 1.29
CA GLU A 104 16.57 -21.99 1.01
C GLU A 104 17.17 -22.59 2.30
#